data_AF-A0A926ZKC0-F1
#
_entry.id   AF-A0A926ZKC0-F1
#
_cell.length_a   1.000
_cell.length_b   1.000
_cell.length_c   1.000
_cell.angle_alpha   90.00
_cell.angle_beta   90.00
_cell.angle_gamma   90.00
#
_symmetry.space_group_name_H-M   'P 1'
#
loop_
_entity.id
_entity.type
_entity.pdbx_description
1 polymer ?
#
loop_
_entity_poly.entity_id
_entity_poly.type
_entity_poly.pdbx_seq_one_letter_code
_entity_poly.pdbx_strand_id
1 'polypeptide(L)'
;MISSEQPILTEEDIAQKTVNETNLDAQQSFNWKHCWYPIAFIQDLPKNRPYSFSLYDEPYVLFRNQDSKLICLTDRCPHRAARLSDGQIIDGKLECLYHGWQFGIDGQCLHIPQLPADAKIPAKACVRSFKLVERQGIIWIWPGETETAQEESIPIIPDLDNPEFVTTDYMCDLPYDQTYFIENIIDPVHIHISHHGTLGNRKYAQPLEMEVIESSNKAIRGKMRSVGNSDRPWSSVDFVAPNLIFYRFSIEQRGWLGGVVFYSIPLSQNRCRILVRNYRNFLPLKLKLTPRWFDHWLRSRVLEEDLPQVVGQKAEIERQGKPMKEVFLPLKTSDLFVIEYRKWLDKFGSSLPFYQGYETAKLPDSSRKCHQAPVLLDRLSRHTHMCSSCSQAYQVTNKLKQGAIGVAIALAALAIATDGFASTMAVSASLLAVVLAAVAEQVKTKFERSYSRH
;
A
#
# COMPACT_ATOMS: atom_id res chain seq x y z
N MET A 1 0.38 52.14 -46.16
CA MET A 1 1.25 50.99 -46.46
C MET A 1 1.84 50.58 -45.12
N ILE A 2 1.39 49.52 -44.47
CA ILE A 2 1.70 48.11 -44.77
C ILE A 2 0.48 47.26 -44.34
N SER A 3 0.00 46.41 -45.23
CA SER A 3 -1.04 45.39 -44.97
C SER A 3 -0.36 44.17 -44.33
N SER A 4 -0.87 43.67 -43.20
CA SER A 4 -0.43 42.43 -42.57
C SER A 4 -1.36 41.29 -42.96
N GLU A 5 -1.03 40.56 -44.03
CA GLU A 5 -1.66 39.29 -44.34
C GLU A 5 -1.11 38.20 -43.41
N GLN A 6 -1.95 37.61 -42.58
CA GLN A 6 -1.63 36.36 -41.89
C GLN A 6 -1.71 35.20 -42.90
N PRO A 7 -0.76 34.26 -42.90
CA PRO A 7 -0.77 33.17 -43.85
C PRO A 7 -1.97 32.24 -43.57
N ILE A 8 -2.75 31.97 -44.61
CA ILE A 8 -3.86 31.02 -44.60
C ILE A 8 -3.24 29.62 -44.60
N LEU A 9 -3.41 28.89 -43.50
CA LEU A 9 -2.96 27.49 -43.38
C LEU A 9 -3.72 26.62 -44.40
N THR A 10 -2.99 25.79 -45.14
CA THR A 10 -3.60 24.88 -46.12
C THR A 10 -4.28 23.70 -45.42
N GLU A 11 -5.21 23.01 -46.08
CA GLU A 11 -5.87 21.81 -45.51
C GLU A 11 -4.86 20.71 -45.15
N GLU A 12 -3.74 20.61 -45.88
CA GLU A 12 -2.64 19.68 -45.56
C GLU A 12 -1.87 20.12 -44.30
N ASP A 13 -1.65 21.42 -44.08
CA ASP A 13 -1.04 21.94 -42.85
C ASP A 13 -1.92 21.68 -41.63
N ILE A 14 -3.24 21.82 -41.79
CA ILE A 14 -4.22 21.51 -40.73
C ILE A 14 -4.21 20.00 -40.45
N ALA A 15 -4.27 19.16 -41.48
CA ALA A 15 -4.23 17.70 -41.32
C ALA A 15 -2.92 17.22 -40.69
N GLN A 16 -1.76 17.74 -41.10
CA GLN A 16 -0.48 17.40 -40.50
C GLN A 16 -0.35 17.91 -39.06
N LYS A 17 -0.89 19.10 -38.75
CA LYS A 17 -0.93 19.61 -37.37
C LYS A 17 -1.84 18.75 -36.50
N THR A 18 -3.02 18.35 -36.98
CA THR A 18 -3.94 17.46 -36.26
C THR A 18 -3.37 16.05 -36.09
N VAL A 19 -2.65 15.50 -37.08
CA VAL A 19 -1.95 14.20 -36.97
C VAL A 19 -0.76 14.27 -36.02
N ASN A 20 -0.02 15.38 -36.00
CA ASN A 20 1.07 15.59 -35.06
C ASN A 20 0.57 15.82 -33.63
N GLU A 21 -0.52 16.59 -33.45
CA GLU A 21 -1.19 16.79 -32.16
C GLU A 21 -1.79 15.48 -31.63
N THR A 22 -2.45 14.68 -32.47
CA THR A 22 -2.99 13.36 -32.06
C THR A 22 -1.90 12.33 -31.75
N ASN A 23 -0.76 12.34 -32.46
CA ASN A 23 0.39 11.50 -32.09
C ASN A 23 1.10 11.97 -30.82
N LEU A 24 1.22 13.29 -30.59
CA LEU A 24 1.75 13.86 -29.34
C LEU A 24 0.81 13.55 -28.15
N ASP A 25 -0.50 13.64 -28.34
CA ASP A 25 -1.51 13.30 -27.33
C ASP A 25 -1.51 11.79 -27.03
N ALA A 26 -1.34 10.94 -28.04
CA ALA A 26 -1.20 9.49 -27.85
C ALA A 26 0.06 9.13 -27.05
N GLN A 27 1.18 9.81 -27.32
CA GLN A 27 2.46 9.62 -26.61
C GLN A 27 2.47 10.24 -25.19
N GLN A 28 1.55 11.17 -24.91
CA GLN A 28 1.33 11.80 -23.60
C GLN A 28 0.24 11.12 -22.76
N SER A 29 -0.57 10.23 -23.33
CA SER A 29 -1.68 9.61 -22.60
C SER A 29 -1.19 8.61 -21.54
N PHE A 30 -1.58 8.83 -20.28
CA PHE A 30 -1.35 7.87 -19.19
C PHE A 30 -2.45 6.80 -19.21
N ASN A 31 -2.08 5.53 -19.18
CA ASN A 31 -3.01 4.40 -19.10
C ASN A 31 -2.69 3.54 -17.87
N TRP A 32 -3.57 3.56 -16.88
CA TRP A 32 -3.40 2.78 -15.64
C TRP A 32 -3.32 1.27 -15.88
N LYS A 33 -3.89 0.74 -16.97
CA LYS A 33 -3.75 -0.70 -17.28
C LYS A 33 -2.36 -1.06 -17.79
N HIS A 34 -1.60 -0.10 -18.31
CA HIS A 34 -0.26 -0.29 -18.85
C HIS A 34 0.82 0.23 -17.87
N CYS A 35 0.65 -0.11 -16.59
CA CYS A 35 1.56 0.26 -15.51
C CYS A 35 1.79 -0.93 -14.58
N TRP A 36 2.95 -0.98 -13.95
CA TRP A 36 3.24 -1.96 -12.90
C TRP A 36 2.71 -1.48 -11.55
N TYR A 37 1.98 -2.35 -10.86
CA TYR A 37 1.51 -2.11 -9.50
C TYR A 37 2.17 -3.07 -8.52
N PRO A 38 2.67 -2.56 -7.38
CA PRO A 38 3.13 -3.43 -6.31
C PRO A 38 1.91 -4.09 -5.66
N ILE A 39 2.09 -5.30 -5.12
CA ILE A 39 1.01 -6.05 -4.48
C ILE A 39 1.29 -6.24 -2.98
N ALA A 40 2.47 -6.77 -2.69
CA ALA A 40 2.93 -7.07 -1.33
C ALA A 40 4.44 -7.36 -1.33
N PHE A 41 5.05 -7.31 -0.16
CA PHE A 41 6.37 -7.89 0.06
C PHE A 41 6.29 -9.42 0.03
N ILE A 42 7.21 -10.08 -0.66
CA ILE A 42 7.19 -11.55 -0.79
C ILE A 42 7.21 -12.28 0.55
N GLN A 43 7.93 -11.72 1.53
CA GLN A 43 8.06 -12.26 2.89
C GLN A 43 6.75 -12.25 3.71
N ASP A 44 5.75 -11.47 3.27
CA ASP A 44 4.45 -11.36 3.93
C ASP A 44 3.35 -12.14 3.19
N LEU A 45 3.66 -12.70 2.01
CA LEU A 45 2.71 -13.54 1.28
C LEU A 45 2.57 -14.93 1.94
N PRO A 46 1.34 -15.45 2.09
CA PRO A 46 1.12 -16.80 2.60
C PRO A 46 1.73 -17.85 1.67
N LYS A 47 2.19 -18.97 2.25
CA LYS A 47 2.80 -20.08 1.49
C LYS A 47 1.78 -21.12 1.03
N ASN A 48 0.71 -21.31 1.79
CA ASN A 48 -0.19 -22.48 1.69
C ASN A 48 -1.68 -22.11 1.56
N ARG A 49 -1.99 -20.85 1.27
CA ARG A 49 -3.35 -20.39 1.03
C ARG A 49 -3.37 -19.26 0.00
N PRO A 50 -4.50 -19.06 -0.71
CA PRO A 50 -4.64 -17.93 -1.61
C PRO A 50 -4.53 -16.58 -0.87
N TYR A 51 -4.15 -15.54 -1.60
CA TYR A 51 -4.06 -14.16 -1.11
C TYR A 51 -4.90 -13.24 -1.99
N SER A 52 -5.92 -12.62 -1.41
CA SER A 52 -6.84 -11.71 -2.10
C SER A 52 -6.33 -10.27 -2.07
N PHE A 53 -6.46 -9.57 -3.19
CA PHE A 53 -6.31 -8.11 -3.27
C PHE A 53 -7.18 -7.56 -4.41
N SER A 54 -7.20 -6.24 -4.58
CA SER A 54 -7.91 -5.59 -5.68
C SER A 54 -7.08 -4.46 -6.27
N LEU A 55 -7.36 -4.07 -7.51
CA LEU A 55 -6.87 -2.84 -8.12
C LEU A 55 -8.05 -2.12 -8.75
N TYR A 56 -8.35 -0.92 -8.27
CA TYR A 56 -9.52 -0.12 -8.64
C TYR A 56 -10.82 -0.95 -8.69
N ASP A 57 -11.10 -1.66 -7.59
CA ASP A 57 -12.27 -2.56 -7.43
C ASP A 57 -12.28 -3.81 -8.34
N GLU A 58 -11.28 -4.01 -9.21
CA GLU A 58 -11.09 -5.29 -9.91
C GLU A 58 -10.46 -6.32 -8.93
N PRO A 59 -11.05 -7.51 -8.73
CA PRO A 59 -10.59 -8.45 -7.70
C PRO A 59 -9.59 -9.47 -8.26
N TYR A 60 -8.51 -9.71 -7.50
CA TYR A 60 -7.38 -10.56 -7.88
C TYR A 60 -7.01 -11.55 -6.77
N VAL A 61 -6.51 -12.71 -7.17
CA VAL A 61 -6.05 -13.77 -6.25
C VAL A 61 -4.66 -14.22 -6.63
N LEU A 62 -3.75 -14.21 -5.65
CA LEU A 62 -2.44 -14.85 -5.74
C LEU A 62 -2.46 -16.24 -5.10
N PHE A 63 -1.79 -17.20 -5.71
CA PHE A 63 -1.48 -18.48 -5.09
C PHE A 63 -0.14 -19.02 -5.59
N ARG A 64 0.41 -20.02 -4.91
CA ARG A 64 1.63 -20.70 -5.34
C ARG A 64 1.29 -22.02 -6.01
N ASN A 65 1.88 -22.27 -7.18
CA ASN A 65 1.79 -23.57 -7.83
C ASN A 65 2.70 -24.61 -7.13
N GLN A 66 2.78 -25.81 -7.68
CA GLN A 66 3.59 -26.90 -7.12
C GLN A 66 5.09 -26.58 -7.08
N ASP A 67 5.58 -25.76 -8.03
CA ASP A 67 6.97 -25.28 -8.09
C ASP A 67 7.22 -24.04 -7.23
N SER A 68 6.28 -23.68 -6.35
CA SER A 68 6.32 -22.45 -5.53
C SER A 68 6.28 -21.12 -6.31
N LYS A 69 6.04 -21.16 -7.62
CA LYS A 69 5.85 -19.96 -8.47
C LYS A 69 4.53 -19.28 -8.14
N LEU A 70 4.55 -17.95 -8.00
CA LEU A 70 3.34 -17.17 -7.81
C LEU A 70 2.56 -17.02 -9.11
N ILE A 71 1.26 -17.24 -9.01
CA ILE A 71 0.27 -17.09 -10.08
C ILE A 71 -0.75 -16.06 -9.64
N CYS A 72 -1.16 -15.16 -10.55
CA CYS A 72 -2.27 -14.23 -10.33
C CYS A 72 -3.41 -14.52 -11.29
N LEU A 73 -4.61 -14.70 -10.75
CA LEU A 73 -5.84 -14.85 -11.52
C LEU A 73 -6.86 -13.79 -11.09
N THR A 74 -7.90 -13.58 -11.90
CA THR A 74 -9.10 -12.86 -11.45
C THR A 74 -9.74 -13.62 -10.30
N ASP A 75 -10.07 -12.94 -9.20
CA ASP A 75 -10.69 -13.56 -8.02
C ASP A 75 -12.20 -13.76 -8.20
N ARG A 76 -12.57 -14.52 -9.24
CA ARG A 76 -13.96 -14.82 -9.58
C ARG A 76 -14.06 -16.11 -10.39
N CYS A 77 -14.69 -17.12 -9.82
CA CYS A 77 -14.96 -18.38 -10.48
C CYS A 77 -15.95 -18.19 -11.65
N PRO A 78 -15.65 -18.66 -12.88
CA PRO A 78 -16.53 -18.50 -14.03
C PRO A 78 -17.82 -19.32 -13.92
N HIS A 79 -17.91 -20.28 -13.00
CA HIS A 79 -19.10 -21.09 -12.79
C HIS A 79 -20.26 -20.27 -12.19
N ARG A 80 -20.06 -19.68 -11.00
CA ARG A 80 -21.10 -18.91 -10.27
C ARG A 80 -20.56 -17.71 -9.51
N ALA A 81 -19.48 -17.10 -10.02
CA ALA A 81 -18.86 -15.90 -9.47
C ALA A 81 -18.36 -15.99 -8.01
N ALA A 82 -18.22 -17.20 -7.46
CA ALA A 82 -17.61 -17.40 -6.14
C ALA A 82 -16.17 -16.85 -6.12
N ARG A 83 -15.78 -16.28 -4.98
CA ARG A 83 -14.41 -15.81 -4.76
C ARG A 83 -13.47 -17.00 -4.72
N LEU A 84 -12.43 -16.96 -5.54
CA LEU A 84 -11.41 -18.00 -5.59
C LEU A 84 -10.40 -17.84 -4.45
N SER A 85 -10.27 -16.65 -3.88
CA SER A 85 -9.41 -16.38 -2.73
C SER A 85 -9.86 -17.05 -1.44
N ASP A 86 -11.15 -17.35 -1.35
CA ASP A 86 -11.73 -18.14 -0.26
C ASP A 86 -11.46 -19.65 -0.48
N GLY A 87 -10.85 -19.98 -1.63
CA GLY A 87 -10.42 -21.30 -2.08
C GLY A 87 -9.32 -21.96 -1.26
N GLN A 88 -8.85 -23.09 -1.75
CA GLN A 88 -7.67 -23.79 -1.25
C GLN A 88 -6.70 -24.15 -2.38
N ILE A 89 -5.47 -24.51 -2.03
CA ILE A 89 -4.44 -24.93 -2.99
C ILE A 89 -4.33 -26.46 -2.92
N ILE A 90 -4.64 -27.14 -4.01
CA ILE A 90 -4.56 -28.61 -4.14
C ILE A 90 -3.58 -28.93 -5.27
N ASP A 91 -2.48 -29.62 -4.96
CA ASP A 91 -1.45 -30.00 -5.92
C ASP A 91 -1.00 -28.85 -6.84
N GLY A 92 -0.83 -27.65 -6.25
CA GLY A 92 -0.44 -26.46 -7.00
C GLY A 92 -1.53 -25.83 -7.87
N LYS A 93 -2.79 -26.24 -7.73
CA LYS A 93 -3.97 -25.68 -8.43
C LYS A 93 -4.84 -24.91 -7.44
N LEU A 94 -5.52 -23.88 -7.94
CA LEU A 94 -6.46 -23.12 -7.13
C LEU A 94 -7.85 -23.77 -7.20
N GLU A 95 -8.33 -24.31 -6.09
CA GLU A 95 -9.64 -24.94 -5.99
C GLU A 95 -10.68 -23.97 -5.41
N CYS A 96 -11.79 -23.81 -6.14
CA CYS A 96 -12.95 -23.05 -5.67
C CYS A 96 -13.72 -23.85 -4.61
N LEU A 97 -13.83 -23.32 -3.39
CA LEU A 97 -14.57 -24.00 -2.30
C LEU A 97 -16.09 -24.12 -2.53
N TYR A 98 -16.66 -23.50 -3.56
CA TYR A 98 -18.09 -23.65 -3.80
C TYR A 98 -18.45 -25.02 -4.42
N HIS A 99 -17.69 -25.46 -5.43
CA HIS A 99 -17.99 -26.70 -6.16
C HIS A 99 -16.75 -27.53 -6.54
N GLY A 100 -15.56 -27.17 -6.05
CA GLY A 100 -14.33 -27.92 -6.28
C GLY A 100 -13.71 -27.76 -7.68
N TRP A 101 -14.10 -26.74 -8.46
CA TRP A 101 -13.46 -26.47 -9.75
C TRP A 101 -12.02 -26.02 -9.50
N GLN A 102 -11.06 -26.66 -10.18
CA GLN A 102 -9.63 -26.39 -10.00
C GLN A 102 -9.06 -25.67 -11.22
N PHE A 103 -8.25 -24.64 -10.98
CA PHE A 103 -7.65 -23.79 -12.01
C PHE A 103 -6.13 -23.86 -11.99
N GLY A 104 -5.53 -23.93 -13.19
CA GLY A 104 -4.10 -23.98 -13.42
C GLY A 104 -3.41 -22.61 -13.45
N ILE A 105 -2.14 -22.62 -13.86
CA ILE A 105 -1.26 -21.44 -13.90
C ILE A 105 -1.67 -20.37 -14.93
N ASP A 106 -2.35 -20.81 -15.98
CA ASP A 106 -2.90 -19.98 -17.06
C ASP A 106 -4.40 -19.71 -16.86
N GLY A 107 -4.93 -20.12 -15.71
CA GLY A 107 -6.32 -19.99 -15.35
C GLY A 107 -7.27 -20.96 -16.05
N GLN A 108 -6.78 -21.90 -16.88
CA GLN A 108 -7.61 -22.96 -17.42
C GLN A 108 -8.16 -23.84 -16.30
N CYS A 109 -9.44 -24.21 -16.39
CA CYS A 109 -10.02 -25.20 -15.49
C CYS A 109 -9.48 -26.59 -15.84
N LEU A 110 -8.83 -27.23 -14.87
CA LEU A 110 -8.17 -28.53 -15.02
C LEU A 110 -9.00 -29.67 -14.44
N HIS A 111 -9.96 -29.36 -13.56
CA HIS A 111 -10.78 -30.37 -12.91
C HIS A 111 -12.14 -29.79 -12.52
N ILE A 112 -13.20 -30.54 -12.82
CA ILE A 112 -14.58 -30.27 -12.41
C ILE A 112 -15.12 -31.56 -11.80
N PRO A 113 -15.32 -31.64 -10.47
CA PRO A 113 -15.72 -32.89 -9.82
C PRO A 113 -17.09 -33.41 -10.27
N GLN A 114 -17.98 -32.52 -10.74
CA GLN A 114 -19.31 -32.88 -11.21
C GLN A 114 -19.37 -33.23 -12.71
N LEU A 115 -18.24 -33.17 -13.42
CA LEU A 115 -18.17 -33.50 -14.84
C LEU A 115 -17.82 -35.00 -14.99
N PRO A 116 -18.58 -35.78 -15.79
CA PRO A 116 -18.21 -37.16 -16.11
C PRO A 116 -16.79 -37.27 -16.66
N ALA A 117 -16.08 -38.37 -16.35
CA ALA A 117 -14.67 -38.53 -16.68
C ALA A 117 -14.37 -38.51 -18.19
N ASP A 118 -15.35 -38.87 -19.01
CA ASP A 118 -15.31 -38.87 -20.47
C ASP A 118 -15.76 -37.54 -21.10
N ALA A 119 -16.35 -36.63 -20.31
CA ALA A 119 -16.81 -35.34 -20.78
C ALA A 119 -15.69 -34.30 -20.81
N LYS A 120 -15.69 -33.48 -21.87
CA LYS A 120 -14.69 -32.42 -22.06
C LYS A 120 -15.01 -31.19 -21.21
N ILE A 121 -14.00 -30.65 -20.52
CA ILE A 121 -14.13 -29.37 -19.82
C ILE A 121 -14.41 -28.25 -20.85
N PRO A 122 -15.46 -27.41 -20.64
CA PRO A 122 -15.77 -26.31 -21.55
C PRO A 122 -14.61 -25.32 -21.69
N ALA A 123 -14.28 -24.87 -22.90
CA ALA A 123 -13.20 -23.90 -23.13
C ALA A 123 -13.42 -22.55 -22.39
N LYS A 124 -14.68 -22.19 -22.12
CA LYS A 124 -15.03 -20.99 -21.34
C LYS A 124 -14.81 -21.15 -19.83
N ALA A 125 -14.50 -22.36 -19.34
CA ALA A 125 -14.08 -22.61 -17.97
C ALA A 125 -12.62 -22.16 -17.79
N CYS A 126 -12.39 -20.86 -17.92
CA CYS A 126 -11.08 -20.25 -17.82
C CYS A 126 -11.20 -18.93 -17.05
N VAL A 127 -10.24 -18.70 -16.16
CA VAL A 127 -10.09 -17.45 -15.41
C VAL A 127 -8.95 -16.68 -16.03
N ARG A 128 -9.07 -15.36 -16.19
CA ARG A 128 -7.97 -14.55 -16.71
C ARG A 128 -6.76 -14.63 -15.78
N SER A 129 -5.59 -14.92 -16.34
CA SER A 129 -4.29 -14.83 -15.68
C SER A 129 -3.60 -13.49 -15.96
N PHE A 130 -2.70 -13.08 -15.07
CA PHE A 130 -1.96 -11.83 -15.17
C PHE A 130 -0.45 -12.04 -15.05
N LYS A 131 0.33 -11.19 -15.72
CA LYS A 131 1.78 -11.17 -15.60
C LYS A 131 2.18 -10.69 -14.20
N LEU A 132 3.06 -11.46 -13.57
CA LEU A 132 3.72 -11.12 -12.33
C LEU A 132 5.23 -11.04 -12.52
N VAL A 133 5.88 -10.14 -11.79
CA VAL A 133 7.33 -10.05 -11.67
C VAL A 133 7.70 -9.86 -10.20
N GLU A 134 8.70 -10.61 -9.74
CA GLU A 134 9.35 -10.35 -8.45
C GLU A 134 10.55 -9.43 -8.69
N ARG A 135 10.55 -8.25 -8.06
CA ARG A 135 11.66 -7.29 -8.16
C ARG A 135 11.84 -6.54 -6.85
N GLN A 136 13.08 -6.47 -6.37
CA GLN A 136 13.45 -5.87 -5.08
C GLN A 136 12.61 -6.41 -3.90
N GLY A 137 12.29 -7.72 -3.88
CA GLY A 137 11.50 -8.36 -2.82
C GLY A 137 10.01 -7.97 -2.78
N ILE A 138 9.51 -7.29 -3.82
CA ILE A 138 8.10 -6.95 -4.01
C ILE A 138 7.56 -7.75 -5.19
N ILE A 139 6.32 -8.22 -5.07
CA ILE A 139 5.59 -8.79 -6.21
C ILE A 139 4.84 -7.68 -6.91
N TRP A 140 5.04 -7.59 -8.22
CA TRP A 140 4.43 -6.62 -9.12
C TRP A 140 3.45 -7.30 -10.06
N ILE A 141 2.34 -6.64 -10.35
CA ILE A 141 1.33 -7.08 -11.33
C ILE A 141 1.24 -6.07 -12.48
N TRP A 142 1.08 -6.60 -13.68
CA TRP A 142 0.63 -5.86 -14.86
C TRP A 142 -0.86 -6.17 -15.09
N PRO A 143 -1.78 -5.21 -14.88
CA PRO A 143 -3.23 -5.44 -15.02
C PRO A 143 -3.71 -5.46 -16.49
N GLY A 144 -2.89 -5.00 -17.43
CA GLY A 144 -3.15 -5.06 -18.87
C GLY A 144 -2.98 -6.45 -19.47
N GLU A 145 -2.86 -6.50 -20.80
CA GLU A 145 -2.52 -7.68 -21.57
C GLU A 145 -1.10 -8.15 -21.22
N THR A 146 -0.88 -9.46 -21.12
CA THR A 146 0.40 -9.99 -20.62
C THR A 146 1.54 -9.70 -21.60
N GLU A 147 1.24 -9.65 -22.88
CA GLU A 147 2.17 -9.43 -23.99
C GLU A 147 2.64 -7.97 -24.09
N THR A 148 1.92 -7.03 -23.48
CA THR A 148 2.28 -5.60 -23.47
C THR A 148 3.16 -5.23 -22.27
N ALA A 149 3.36 -6.15 -21.33
CA ALA A 149 4.13 -5.91 -20.11
C ALA A 149 5.63 -5.77 -20.40
N GLN A 150 6.19 -4.60 -20.09
CA GLN A 150 7.62 -4.30 -20.20
C GLN A 150 8.25 -4.35 -18.80
N GLU A 151 8.97 -5.43 -18.46
CA GLU A 151 9.52 -5.63 -17.10
C GLU A 151 10.54 -4.55 -16.70
N GLU A 152 11.24 -3.96 -17.68
CA GLU A 152 12.22 -2.91 -17.49
C GLU A 152 11.59 -1.61 -16.97
N SER A 153 10.28 -1.43 -17.21
CA SER A 153 9.52 -0.26 -16.75
C SER A 153 9.12 -0.32 -15.27
N ILE A 154 9.36 -1.44 -14.57
CA ILE A 154 9.19 -1.50 -13.11
C ILE A 154 10.19 -0.51 -12.48
N PRO A 155 9.73 0.47 -11.67
CA PRO A 155 10.61 1.43 -11.07
C PRO A 155 11.52 0.76 -10.04
N ILE A 156 12.82 1.04 -10.13
CA ILE A 156 13.84 0.54 -9.20
C ILE A 156 14.43 1.68 -8.38
N ILE A 157 14.79 1.34 -7.13
CA ILE A 157 15.56 2.21 -6.26
C ILE A 157 16.97 1.60 -6.16
N PRO A 158 17.99 2.16 -6.84
CA PRO A 158 19.33 1.55 -6.92
C PRO A 158 19.97 1.28 -5.55
N ASP A 159 19.71 2.14 -4.57
CA ASP A 159 20.24 1.99 -3.20
C ASP A 159 19.77 0.68 -2.53
N LEU A 160 18.62 0.12 -2.96
CA LEU A 160 18.11 -1.14 -2.41
C LEU A 160 18.85 -2.38 -2.95
N ASP A 161 19.53 -2.26 -4.08
CA ASP A 161 20.35 -3.33 -4.66
C ASP A 161 21.80 -3.27 -4.15
N ASN A 162 22.16 -2.21 -3.42
CA ASN A 162 23.47 -2.05 -2.80
C ASN A 162 23.53 -2.77 -1.44
N PRO A 163 24.46 -3.73 -1.23
CA PRO A 163 24.58 -4.50 0.02
C PRO A 163 24.99 -3.66 1.24
N GLU A 164 25.49 -2.43 1.06
CA GLU A 164 25.78 -1.50 2.17
C GLU A 164 24.51 -0.97 2.83
N PHE A 165 23.38 -1.00 2.12
CA PHE A 165 22.12 -0.52 2.65
C PHE A 165 21.35 -1.63 3.37
N VAL A 166 20.77 -1.25 4.49
CA VAL A 166 19.83 -2.09 5.24
C VAL A 166 18.42 -1.53 5.10
N THR A 167 17.43 -2.42 5.02
CA THR A 167 16.04 -2.06 4.76
C THR A 167 15.09 -2.48 5.89
N THR A 168 13.99 -1.76 6.00
CA THR A 168 12.83 -2.14 6.82
C THR A 168 11.57 -1.92 6.01
N ASP A 169 10.69 -2.91 6.06
CA ASP A 169 9.53 -3.04 5.19
C ASP A 169 8.28 -3.05 6.03
N TYR A 170 7.32 -2.19 5.71
CA TYR A 170 6.05 -2.07 6.40
C TYR A 170 4.93 -1.94 5.39
N MET A 171 3.78 -2.56 5.66
CA MET A 171 2.62 -2.42 4.78
C MET A 171 1.34 -2.24 5.58
N CYS A 172 0.42 -1.42 5.12
CA CYS A 172 -0.91 -1.33 5.74
C CYS A 172 -1.97 -0.86 4.76
N ASP A 173 -3.22 -1.14 5.09
CA ASP A 173 -4.36 -0.55 4.40
C ASP A 173 -4.80 0.75 5.07
N LEU A 174 -5.14 1.73 4.23
CA LEU A 174 -5.67 3.03 4.60
C LEU A 174 -7.11 3.14 4.08
N PRO A 175 -8.02 3.78 4.84
CA PRO A 175 -9.45 3.84 4.53
C PRO A 175 -9.81 5.04 3.62
N TYR A 176 -8.99 5.27 2.61
CA TYR A 176 -9.17 6.29 1.59
C TYR A 176 -8.40 5.87 0.34
N ASP A 177 -8.76 6.40 -0.83
CA ASP A 177 -8.05 6.06 -2.06
C ASP A 177 -6.61 6.61 -2.10
N GLN A 178 -5.85 6.12 -3.09
CA GLN A 178 -4.44 6.45 -3.24
C GLN A 178 -4.16 7.95 -3.44
N THR A 179 -5.10 8.74 -3.95
CA THR A 179 -4.83 10.15 -4.26
C THR A 179 -4.70 10.98 -2.99
N TYR A 180 -5.50 10.70 -1.96
CA TYR A 180 -5.34 11.30 -0.63
C TYR A 180 -4.06 10.85 0.06
N PHE A 181 -3.67 9.57 -0.10
CA PHE A 181 -2.38 9.11 0.42
C PHE A 181 -1.21 9.82 -0.25
N ILE A 182 -1.20 9.91 -1.58
CA ILE A 182 -0.12 10.56 -2.33
C ILE A 182 -0.02 12.03 -1.92
N GLU A 183 -1.14 12.76 -1.85
CA GLU A 183 -1.19 14.14 -1.37
C GLU A 183 -0.61 14.26 0.06
N ASN A 184 -1.04 13.42 0.99
CA ASN A 184 -0.56 13.46 2.37
C ASN A 184 0.95 13.24 2.46
N ILE A 185 1.51 12.33 1.66
CA ILE A 185 2.94 12.06 1.68
C ILE A 185 3.73 13.21 1.06
N ILE A 186 3.34 13.70 -0.12
CA ILE A 186 4.06 14.79 -0.83
C ILE A 186 3.88 16.17 -0.18
N ASP A 187 3.07 16.28 0.88
CA ASP A 187 2.99 17.43 1.78
C ASP A 187 4.01 17.28 2.94
N PRO A 188 5.18 17.95 2.90
CA PRO A 188 6.14 17.90 3.99
C PRO A 188 5.78 18.79 5.19
N VAL A 189 4.85 19.74 5.08
CA VAL A 189 4.66 20.76 6.14
C VAL A 189 3.91 20.22 7.34
N HIS A 190 3.04 19.23 7.17
CA HIS A 190 2.33 18.61 8.30
C HIS A 190 3.27 17.85 9.24
N ILE A 191 4.45 17.40 8.76
CA ILE A 191 5.35 16.50 9.52
C ILE A 191 5.70 17.08 10.90
N HIS A 192 6.02 18.37 10.99
CA HIS A 192 6.39 19.00 12.26
C HIS A 192 5.20 19.23 13.21
N ILE A 193 3.97 19.21 12.70
CA ILE A 193 2.74 19.49 13.45
C ILE A 193 2.02 18.21 13.87
N SER A 194 1.73 17.33 12.91
CA SER A 194 1.00 16.07 13.11
C SER A 194 1.86 15.03 13.84
N HIS A 195 3.15 14.95 13.51
CA HIS A 195 4.08 13.98 14.13
C HIS A 195 4.90 14.58 15.28
N HIS A 196 4.31 15.51 16.04
CA HIS A 196 5.04 16.15 17.14
C HIS A 196 5.44 15.13 18.23
N GLY A 197 6.74 15.05 18.51
CA GLY A 197 7.28 14.13 19.53
C GLY A 197 7.50 12.70 19.02
N THR A 198 7.20 12.43 17.76
CA THR A 198 7.55 11.19 17.06
C THR A 198 8.61 11.45 16.00
N LEU A 199 8.20 11.92 14.82
CA LEU A 199 9.10 12.23 13.69
C LEU A 199 9.43 13.73 13.62
N GLY A 200 8.51 14.59 14.06
CA GLY A 200 8.57 16.03 13.91
C GLY A 200 8.64 16.79 15.23
N ASN A 201 8.98 18.08 15.14
CA ASN A 201 8.96 19.01 16.26
C ASN A 201 8.35 20.34 15.82
N ARG A 202 7.29 20.78 16.51
CA ARG A 202 6.55 22.01 16.19
C ARG A 202 7.43 23.25 16.19
N LYS A 203 8.53 23.26 16.94
CA LYS A 203 9.50 24.36 16.95
C LYS A 203 10.22 24.56 15.62
N TYR A 204 10.24 23.55 14.76
CA TYR A 204 10.85 23.61 13.43
C TYR A 204 9.81 23.79 12.30
N ALA A 205 8.53 23.97 12.63
CA ALA A 205 7.52 24.33 11.65
C ALA A 205 7.83 25.72 11.10
N GLN A 206 8.13 25.80 9.80
CA GLN A 206 8.59 27.01 9.14
C GLN A 206 8.31 26.93 7.63
N PRO A 207 8.38 28.06 6.90
CA PRO A 207 8.27 28.06 5.45
C PRO A 207 9.32 27.19 4.76
N LEU A 208 8.96 26.63 3.61
CA LEU A 208 9.84 25.83 2.78
C LEU A 208 10.12 26.53 1.45
N GLU A 209 11.33 26.33 0.92
CA GLU A 209 11.65 26.59 -0.47
C GLU A 209 11.42 25.29 -1.23
N MET A 210 10.58 25.32 -2.27
CA MET A 210 10.23 24.16 -3.09
C MET A 210 10.46 24.48 -4.56
N GLU A 211 10.99 23.51 -5.31
CA GLU A 211 11.19 23.61 -6.75
C GLU A 211 10.75 22.31 -7.42
N VAL A 212 9.97 22.45 -8.50
CA VAL A 212 9.60 21.34 -9.39
C VAL A 212 10.61 21.31 -10.52
N ILE A 213 11.34 20.21 -10.61
CA ILE A 213 12.42 19.98 -11.57
C ILE A 213 11.87 19.33 -12.84
N GLU A 214 10.94 18.38 -12.69
CA GLU A 214 10.28 17.68 -13.79
C GLU A 214 8.78 17.56 -13.50
N SER A 215 7.95 17.75 -14.53
CA SER A 215 6.52 17.42 -14.50
C SER A 215 6.13 16.82 -15.85
N SER A 216 5.87 15.52 -15.87
CA SER A 216 5.56 14.72 -17.06
C SER A 216 4.42 13.73 -16.77
N ASN A 217 3.94 13.01 -17.78
CA ASN A 217 2.94 11.95 -17.57
C ASN A 217 3.50 10.77 -16.74
N LYS A 218 4.82 10.64 -16.62
CA LYS A 218 5.49 9.56 -15.89
C LYS A 218 5.96 9.96 -14.49
N ALA A 219 6.23 11.24 -14.23
CA ALA A 219 6.77 11.66 -12.95
C ALA A 219 6.54 13.14 -12.64
N ILE A 220 6.56 13.46 -11.35
CA ILE A 220 6.77 14.81 -10.81
C ILE A 220 8.00 14.72 -9.91
N ARG A 221 9.06 15.43 -10.25
CA ARG A 221 10.30 15.45 -9.46
C ARG A 221 10.53 16.81 -8.90
N GLY A 222 10.94 16.86 -7.65
CA GLY A 222 11.13 18.11 -6.95
C GLY A 222 12.17 18.04 -5.86
N LYS A 223 12.50 19.22 -5.36
CA LYS A 223 13.41 19.37 -4.21
C LYS A 223 12.85 20.42 -3.27
N MET A 224 13.13 20.26 -1.98
CA MET A 224 12.74 21.19 -0.95
C MET A 224 13.83 21.40 0.09
N ARG A 225 13.78 22.55 0.77
CA ARG A 225 14.56 22.84 1.98
C ARG A 225 13.84 23.87 2.84
N SER A 226 14.26 24.02 4.08
CA SER A 226 13.73 25.08 4.95
C SER A 226 14.24 26.46 4.55
N VAL A 227 13.37 27.48 4.60
CA VAL A 227 13.75 28.88 4.40
C VAL A 227 14.69 29.35 5.52
N GLY A 228 15.65 30.21 5.19
CA GLY A 228 16.49 30.93 6.17
C GLY A 228 17.77 30.21 6.58
N ASN A 229 18.13 29.10 5.93
CA ASN A 229 19.42 28.43 6.13
C ASN A 229 19.94 27.89 4.79
N SER A 230 20.61 28.75 4.02
CA SER A 230 21.14 28.46 2.67
C SER A 230 22.10 27.27 2.65
N ASP A 231 22.72 26.95 3.80
CA ASP A 231 23.71 25.90 3.96
C ASP A 231 23.07 24.51 4.16
N ARG A 232 21.75 24.43 4.35
CA ARG A 232 21.07 23.13 4.44
C ARG A 232 20.98 22.46 3.06
N PRO A 233 21.31 21.16 2.97
CA PRO A 233 21.19 20.42 1.72
C PRO A 233 19.72 20.30 1.30
N TRP A 234 19.50 20.30 -0.01
CA TRP A 234 18.19 20.00 -0.58
C TRP A 234 17.79 18.55 -0.30
N SER A 235 16.52 18.35 0.02
CA SER A 235 15.89 17.02 0.07
C SER A 235 15.06 16.81 -1.18
N SER A 236 15.24 15.68 -1.87
CA SER A 236 14.49 15.37 -3.08
C SER A 236 13.17 14.67 -2.74
N VAL A 237 12.14 14.97 -3.51
CA VAL A 237 10.82 14.32 -3.47
C VAL A 237 10.42 14.01 -4.89
N ASP A 238 10.30 12.72 -5.20
CA ASP A 238 9.92 12.26 -6.52
C ASP A 238 8.64 11.44 -6.42
N PHE A 239 7.62 11.83 -7.17
CA PHE A 239 6.47 11.00 -7.52
C PHE A 239 6.74 10.38 -8.90
N VAL A 240 6.67 9.06 -8.99
CA VAL A 240 6.72 8.30 -10.24
C VAL A 240 5.38 7.62 -10.42
N ALA A 241 4.69 7.96 -11.49
CA ALA A 241 3.34 7.50 -11.76
C ALA A 241 3.31 5.98 -11.96
N PRO A 242 2.25 5.30 -11.50
CA PRO A 242 1.10 5.87 -10.78
C PRO A 242 1.20 5.83 -9.26
N ASN A 243 2.25 5.22 -8.70
CA ASN A 243 2.17 4.66 -7.35
C ASN A 243 3.43 4.78 -6.50
N LEU A 244 4.50 5.42 -6.97
CA LEU A 244 5.75 5.48 -6.25
C LEU A 244 6.03 6.91 -5.79
N ILE A 245 6.31 7.09 -4.50
CA ILE A 245 6.89 8.31 -3.96
C ILE A 245 8.17 7.94 -3.23
N PHE A 246 9.26 8.66 -3.43
CA PHE A 246 10.46 8.43 -2.65
C PHE A 246 11.16 9.72 -2.23
N TYR A 247 11.66 9.68 -1.00
CA TYR A 247 12.49 10.70 -0.38
C TYR A 247 13.90 10.17 -0.29
N ARG A 248 14.88 11.01 -0.62
CA ARG A 248 16.29 10.74 -0.36
C ARG A 248 16.86 11.89 0.47
N PHE A 249 17.64 11.51 1.48
CA PHE A 249 18.42 12.46 2.27
C PHE A 249 19.86 11.97 2.40
N SER A 250 20.77 12.94 2.52
CA SER A 250 22.20 12.71 2.71
C SER A 250 22.68 13.56 3.88
N ILE A 251 23.54 12.98 4.72
CA ILE A 251 24.31 13.69 5.74
C ILE A 251 25.78 13.54 5.36
N GLU A 252 26.24 14.44 4.49
CA GLU A 252 27.55 14.38 3.81
C GLU A 252 28.71 14.24 4.79
N GLN A 253 28.68 14.98 5.91
CA GLN A 253 29.73 14.96 6.94
C GLN A 253 30.00 13.57 7.54
N ARG A 254 29.05 12.64 7.43
CA ARG A 254 29.17 11.28 7.96
C ARG A 254 29.12 10.20 6.88
N GLY A 255 28.95 10.57 5.61
CA GLY A 255 28.69 9.63 4.51
C GLY A 255 27.37 8.85 4.69
N TRP A 256 26.44 9.38 5.49
CA TRP A 256 25.18 8.71 5.78
C TRP A 256 24.16 9.01 4.70
N LEU A 257 23.71 7.96 4.03
CA LEU A 257 22.69 7.99 3.01
C LEU A 257 21.48 7.21 3.49
N GLY A 258 20.29 7.73 3.20
CA GLY A 258 19.06 7.02 3.48
C GLY A 258 17.87 7.63 2.75
N GLY A 259 16.75 6.95 2.89
CA GLY A 259 15.52 7.39 2.28
C GLY A 259 14.34 6.54 2.69
N VAL A 260 13.18 7.00 2.24
CA VAL A 260 11.91 6.33 2.44
C VAL A 260 11.20 6.24 1.10
N VAL A 261 10.77 5.04 0.76
CA VAL A 261 10.04 4.71 -0.46
C VAL A 261 8.64 4.32 -0.05
N PHE A 262 7.65 4.94 -0.67
CA PHE A 262 6.24 4.67 -0.50
C PHE A 262 5.69 4.17 -1.83
N TYR A 263 5.06 3.00 -1.78
CA TYR A 263 4.32 2.42 -2.88
C TYR A 263 2.85 2.42 -2.52
N SER A 264 1.98 2.94 -3.38
CA SER A 264 0.53 2.92 -3.18
C SER A 264 -0.15 1.90 -4.09
N ILE A 265 -1.24 1.32 -3.60
CA ILE A 265 -1.99 0.27 -4.28
C ILE A 265 -3.46 0.65 -4.16
N PRO A 266 -4.10 1.12 -5.24
CA PRO A 266 -5.49 1.58 -5.19
C PRO A 266 -6.40 0.35 -5.12
N LEU A 267 -6.78 -0.09 -3.91
CA LEU A 267 -7.63 -1.27 -3.76
C LEU A 267 -9.07 -0.97 -4.20
N SER A 268 -9.61 0.18 -3.80
CA SER A 268 -10.92 0.73 -4.15
C SER A 268 -10.97 2.24 -3.91
N GLN A 269 -12.10 2.89 -4.19
CA GLN A 269 -12.28 4.33 -3.91
C GLN A 269 -12.12 4.70 -2.43
N ASN A 270 -12.35 3.75 -1.52
CA ASN A 270 -12.31 4.01 -0.08
C ASN A 270 -11.20 3.22 0.62
N ARG A 271 -10.27 2.66 -0.16
CA ARG A 271 -9.21 1.83 0.39
C ARG A 271 -7.99 1.85 -0.52
N CYS A 272 -6.84 2.16 0.04
CA CYS A 272 -5.56 1.89 -0.60
C CYS A 272 -4.68 1.07 0.34
N ARG A 273 -3.82 0.24 -0.24
CA ARG A 273 -2.73 -0.38 0.50
C ARG A 273 -1.46 0.39 0.22
N ILE A 274 -0.61 0.50 1.23
CA ILE A 274 0.71 1.08 1.07
C ILE A 274 1.77 0.04 1.40
N LEU A 275 2.88 0.06 0.67
CA LEU A 275 4.14 -0.58 1.06
C LEU A 275 5.14 0.54 1.32
N VAL A 276 5.79 0.50 2.47
CA VAL A 276 6.76 1.50 2.92
C VAL A 276 8.08 0.81 3.12
N ARG A 277 9.13 1.29 2.45
CA ARG A 277 10.48 0.80 2.60
C ARG A 277 11.41 1.91 3.05
N ASN A 278 11.97 1.74 4.23
CA ASN A 278 13.01 2.63 4.73
C ASN A 278 14.35 1.97 4.47
N TYR A 279 15.30 2.70 3.91
CA TYR A 279 16.63 2.21 3.60
C TYR A 279 17.69 3.18 4.12
N ARG A 280 18.82 2.65 4.58
CA ARG A 280 19.96 3.45 5.05
C ARG A 280 21.26 2.66 5.04
N ASN A 281 22.39 3.33 4.86
CA ASN A 281 23.72 2.72 4.95
C ASN A 281 24.35 2.84 6.37
N PHE A 282 23.62 3.41 7.33
CA PHE A 282 24.11 3.65 8.70
C PHE A 282 23.31 2.91 9.77
N LEU A 283 23.94 2.70 10.93
CA LEU A 283 23.38 1.95 12.06
C LEU A 283 22.78 0.57 11.66
N PRO A 284 23.49 -0.28 10.90
CA PRO A 284 22.96 -1.55 10.40
C PRO A 284 22.72 -2.57 11.51
N LEU A 285 23.60 -2.63 12.53
CA LEU A 285 23.47 -3.59 13.64
C LEU A 285 22.18 -3.36 14.44
N LYS A 286 21.83 -2.09 14.71
CA LYS A 286 20.59 -1.74 15.40
C LYS A 286 19.36 -2.25 14.63
N LEU A 287 19.37 -2.16 13.31
CA LEU A 287 18.27 -2.64 12.48
C LEU A 287 18.17 -4.17 12.53
N LYS A 288 19.31 -4.85 12.36
CA LYS A 288 19.38 -6.33 12.33
C LYS A 288 18.95 -6.97 13.66
N LEU A 289 19.19 -6.30 14.79
CA LEU A 289 18.81 -6.80 16.12
C LEU A 289 17.37 -6.45 16.51
N THR A 290 16.72 -5.52 15.82
CA THR A 290 15.35 -5.11 16.15
C THR A 290 14.35 -6.06 15.48
N PRO A 291 13.46 -6.75 16.23
CA PRO A 291 12.43 -7.57 15.62
C PRO A 291 11.53 -6.74 14.70
N ARG A 292 11.20 -7.27 13.51
CA ARG A 292 10.40 -6.54 12.51
C ARG A 292 9.07 -6.04 13.08
N TRP A 293 8.34 -6.88 13.81
CA TRP A 293 7.08 -6.49 14.46
C TRP A 293 7.22 -5.35 15.48
N PHE A 294 8.39 -5.19 16.12
CA PHE A 294 8.63 -4.12 17.09
C PHE A 294 8.88 -2.79 16.39
N ASP A 295 9.69 -2.81 15.33
CA ASP A 295 9.90 -1.66 14.44
C ASP A 295 8.57 -1.16 13.83
N HIS A 296 7.65 -2.09 13.51
CA HIS A 296 6.34 -1.77 12.97
C HIS A 296 5.43 -0.99 13.93
N TRP A 297 5.62 -1.08 15.25
CA TRP A 297 4.83 -0.30 16.20
C TRP A 297 5.03 1.20 16.05
N LEU A 298 6.28 1.62 15.84
CA LEU A 298 6.61 3.03 15.59
C LEU A 298 6.01 3.49 14.25
N ARG A 299 6.17 2.68 13.19
CA ARG A 299 5.65 2.99 11.86
C ARG A 299 4.13 3.09 11.82
N SER A 300 3.45 2.14 12.47
CA SER A 300 2.00 2.15 12.62
C SER A 300 1.56 3.43 13.33
N ARG A 301 2.25 3.80 14.41
CA ARG A 301 1.93 5.01 15.17
C ARG A 301 2.04 6.29 14.33
N VAL A 302 3.11 6.44 13.54
CA VAL A 302 3.28 7.64 12.69
C VAL A 302 2.12 7.76 11.71
N LEU A 303 1.77 6.69 10.99
CA LEU A 303 0.65 6.71 10.03
C LEU A 303 -0.73 6.84 10.70
N GLU A 304 -0.88 6.36 11.93
CA GLU A 304 -2.09 6.54 12.74
C GLU A 304 -2.29 8.01 13.17
N GLU A 305 -1.23 8.81 13.26
CA GLU A 305 -1.30 10.22 13.67
C GLU A 305 -1.92 11.12 12.57
N ASP A 306 -1.85 10.71 11.30
CA ASP A 306 -2.47 11.43 10.17
C ASP A 306 -3.89 10.95 9.85
N LEU A 307 -4.20 9.72 10.24
CA LEU A 307 -5.39 8.99 9.79
C LEU A 307 -6.71 9.78 10.00
N PRO A 308 -6.99 10.38 11.18
CA PRO A 308 -8.23 11.16 11.37
C PRO A 308 -8.32 12.40 10.50
N GLN A 309 -7.18 13.05 10.24
CA GLN A 309 -7.09 14.29 9.48
C GLN A 309 -7.41 13.99 8.03
N VAL A 310 -6.77 12.97 7.45
CA VAL A 310 -7.01 12.57 6.05
C VAL A 310 -8.42 12.01 5.87
N VAL A 311 -8.91 11.18 6.80
CA VAL A 311 -10.29 10.67 6.75
C VAL A 311 -11.32 11.80 6.86
N GLY A 312 -11.14 12.73 7.80
CA GLY A 312 -12.02 13.88 7.96
C GLY A 312 -11.99 14.81 6.76
N GLN A 313 -10.80 15.09 6.23
CA GLN A 313 -10.59 15.89 5.02
C GLN A 313 -11.31 15.27 3.82
N LYS A 314 -11.11 13.97 3.58
CA LYS A 314 -11.81 13.23 2.52
C LYS A 314 -13.33 13.33 2.66
N ALA A 315 -13.84 13.04 3.86
CA ALA A 315 -15.29 13.08 4.11
C ALA A 315 -15.89 14.47 3.83
N GLU A 316 -15.18 15.53 4.19
CA GLU A 316 -15.62 16.90 3.93
C GLU A 316 -15.57 17.27 2.44
N ILE A 317 -14.51 16.89 1.72
CA ILE A 317 -14.39 17.13 0.28
C ILE A 317 -15.50 16.41 -0.49
N GLU A 318 -15.72 15.12 -0.19
CA GLU A 318 -16.75 14.31 -0.81
C GLU A 318 -18.16 14.84 -0.50
N ARG A 319 -18.38 15.33 0.73
CA ARG A 319 -19.65 15.95 1.15
C ARG A 319 -19.95 17.22 0.37
N GLN A 320 -18.94 18.06 0.11
CA GLN A 320 -19.11 19.29 -0.65
C GLN A 320 -19.37 19.03 -2.13
N GLY A 321 -18.79 17.96 -2.70
CA GLY A 321 -19.01 17.59 -4.10
C GLY A 321 -18.54 18.65 -5.11
N LYS A 322 -17.63 19.53 -4.68
CA LYS A 322 -17.10 20.64 -5.48
C LYS A 322 -15.69 20.34 -6.01
N PRO A 323 -15.25 21.01 -7.09
CA PRO A 323 -13.86 20.98 -7.52
C PRO A 323 -12.91 21.37 -6.38
N MET A 324 -11.71 20.79 -6.38
CA MET A 324 -10.74 20.99 -5.30
C MET A 324 -10.34 22.46 -5.14
N LYS A 325 -10.22 23.21 -6.24
CA LYS A 325 -9.93 24.65 -6.22
C LYS A 325 -10.93 25.51 -5.44
N GLU A 326 -12.14 25.01 -5.17
CA GLU A 326 -13.16 25.71 -4.37
C GLU A 326 -13.13 25.34 -2.89
N VAL A 327 -12.55 24.17 -2.54
CA VAL A 327 -12.51 23.65 -1.17
C VAL A 327 -11.11 23.72 -0.55
N PHE A 328 -10.07 23.90 -1.38
CA PHE A 328 -8.67 24.10 -0.97
C PHE A 328 -8.22 25.54 -1.16
N LEU A 329 -7.44 26.01 -0.20
CA LEU A 329 -6.63 27.22 -0.34
C LEU A 329 -5.15 26.84 -0.24
N PRO A 330 -4.52 26.42 -1.35
CA PRO A 330 -3.13 25.98 -1.30
C PRO A 330 -2.17 27.20 -1.25
N LEU A 331 -1.16 27.11 -0.40
CA LEU A 331 -0.06 28.06 -0.30
C LEU A 331 1.06 27.65 -1.26
N LYS A 332 1.35 28.47 -2.26
CA LYS A 332 2.40 28.17 -3.27
C LYS A 332 3.78 27.87 -2.66
N THR A 333 4.08 28.41 -1.47
CA THR A 333 5.35 28.18 -0.77
C THR A 333 5.44 26.80 -0.12
N SER A 334 4.30 26.16 0.17
CA SER A 334 4.24 24.99 1.06
C SER A 334 3.49 23.80 0.46
N ASP A 335 2.63 24.05 -0.53
CA ASP A 335 1.76 23.06 -1.17
C ASP A 335 2.13 22.82 -2.64
N LEU A 336 3.33 23.22 -3.08
CA LEU A 336 3.72 23.18 -4.50
C LEU A 336 3.57 21.78 -5.10
N PHE A 337 4.06 20.74 -4.42
CA PHE A 337 3.95 19.36 -4.91
C PHE A 337 2.51 18.84 -4.91
N VAL A 338 1.69 19.24 -3.93
CA VAL A 338 0.26 18.92 -3.88
C VAL A 338 -0.48 19.54 -5.06
N ILE A 339 -0.24 20.83 -5.33
CA ILE A 339 -0.83 21.54 -6.48
C ILE A 339 -0.44 20.83 -7.78
N GLU A 340 0.84 20.54 -7.97
CA GLU A 340 1.32 19.89 -9.19
C GLU A 340 0.77 18.48 -9.36
N TYR A 341 0.63 17.69 -8.28
CA TYR A 341 0.01 16.38 -8.35
C TYR A 341 -1.48 16.44 -8.72
N ARG A 342 -2.24 17.37 -8.14
CA ARG A 342 -3.67 17.53 -8.49
C ARG A 342 -3.85 18.00 -9.94
N LYS A 343 -2.99 18.88 -10.45
CA LYS A 343 -2.95 19.24 -11.89
C LYS A 343 -2.53 18.07 -12.77
N TRP A 344 -1.60 17.23 -12.32
CA TRP A 344 -1.20 16.03 -13.03
C TRP A 344 -2.39 15.07 -13.20
N LEU A 345 -3.23 14.93 -12.17
CA LEU A 345 -4.49 14.16 -12.27
C LEU A 345 -5.46 14.78 -13.28
N ASP A 346 -5.60 16.11 -13.31
CA ASP A 346 -6.44 16.77 -14.34
C ASP A 346 -5.94 16.50 -15.76
N LYS A 347 -4.61 16.55 -15.96
CA LYS A 347 -3.99 16.43 -17.29
C LYS A 347 -3.90 14.99 -17.77
N PHE A 348 -3.58 14.04 -16.90
CA PHE A 348 -3.22 12.67 -17.27
C PHE A 348 -4.11 11.60 -16.63
N GLY A 349 -4.90 11.96 -15.61
CA GLY A 349 -5.70 11.00 -14.82
C GLY A 349 -6.97 10.49 -15.50
N SER A 350 -7.31 10.94 -16.71
CA SER A 350 -8.58 10.61 -17.38
C SER A 350 -8.84 9.10 -17.54
N SER A 351 -7.78 8.31 -17.71
CA SER A 351 -7.87 6.85 -17.81
C SER A 351 -8.18 6.17 -16.47
N LEU A 352 -7.82 6.79 -15.34
CA LEU A 352 -8.04 6.23 -14.00
C LEU A 352 -9.53 5.91 -13.79
N PRO A 353 -9.89 4.81 -13.11
CA PRO A 353 -11.29 4.47 -12.86
C PRO A 353 -12.00 5.54 -12.02
N PHE A 354 -11.28 6.13 -11.07
CA PHE A 354 -11.70 7.30 -10.30
C PHE A 354 -10.50 8.16 -9.95
N TYR A 355 -10.70 9.47 -9.85
CA TYR A 355 -9.71 10.43 -9.35
C TYR A 355 -10.36 11.77 -8.94
N GLN A 356 -9.66 12.53 -8.10
CA GLN A 356 -10.00 13.90 -7.76
C GLN A 356 -8.82 14.81 -8.13
N GLY A 357 -8.94 15.55 -9.23
CA GLY A 357 -7.93 16.52 -9.69
C GLY A 357 -8.13 17.89 -9.05
N TYR A 358 -7.41 18.91 -9.52
CA TYR A 358 -7.54 20.27 -9.00
C TYR A 358 -8.84 20.93 -9.48
N GLU A 359 -9.18 20.72 -10.75
CA GLU A 359 -10.38 21.26 -11.39
C GLU A 359 -11.41 20.19 -11.79
N THR A 360 -10.92 19.01 -12.15
CA THR A 360 -11.75 17.91 -12.65
C THR A 360 -11.84 16.79 -11.63
N ALA A 361 -12.89 15.98 -11.73
CA ALA A 361 -13.04 14.78 -10.93
C ALA A 361 -13.75 13.71 -11.75
N LYS A 362 -13.34 12.47 -11.54
CA LYS A 362 -14.04 11.28 -12.01
C LYS A 362 -14.40 10.46 -10.79
N LEU A 363 -15.64 10.62 -10.34
CA LEU A 363 -16.17 9.84 -9.23
C LEU A 363 -16.64 8.47 -9.75
N PRO A 364 -16.52 7.40 -8.95
CA PRO A 364 -17.04 6.10 -9.35
C PRO A 364 -18.56 6.12 -9.47
N ASP A 365 -19.06 5.21 -10.31
CA ASP A 365 -20.47 5.05 -10.58
C ASP A 365 -21.25 4.75 -9.29
N SER A 366 -22.14 5.67 -8.90
CA SER A 366 -22.93 5.61 -7.68
C SER A 366 -23.91 4.42 -7.63
N SER A 367 -24.13 3.74 -8.77
CA SER A 367 -24.87 2.47 -8.85
C SER A 367 -24.07 1.26 -8.33
N ARG A 368 -22.74 1.36 -8.30
CA ARG A 368 -21.83 0.34 -7.72
C ARG A 368 -21.52 0.65 -6.27
N LYS A 369 -22.55 0.85 -5.43
CA LYS A 369 -22.40 0.75 -3.98
C LYS A 369 -22.10 -0.71 -3.61
N CYS A 370 -20.91 -1.19 -3.95
CA CYS A 370 -20.36 -2.38 -3.34
C CYS A 370 -20.39 -2.12 -1.83
N HIS A 371 -21.02 -3.01 -1.06
CA HIS A 371 -21.19 -2.85 0.38
C HIS A 371 -19.88 -2.33 0.99
N GLN A 372 -19.88 -1.05 1.38
CA GLN A 372 -18.70 -0.45 1.99
C GLN A 372 -18.55 -1.14 3.34
N ALA A 373 -17.62 -2.10 3.41
CA ALA A 373 -17.21 -2.65 4.69
C ALA A 373 -16.85 -1.48 5.60
N PRO A 374 -17.25 -1.51 6.89
CA PRO A 374 -16.98 -0.41 7.80
C PRO A 374 -15.50 -0.06 7.76
N VAL A 375 -15.19 1.23 7.79
CA VAL A 375 -13.82 1.74 7.85
C VAL A 375 -13.21 1.27 9.17
N LEU A 376 -12.45 0.16 9.09
CA LEU A 376 -11.73 -0.40 10.23
C LEU A 376 -10.49 0.45 10.48
N LEU A 377 -10.55 1.30 11.52
CA LEU A 377 -9.45 2.16 11.95
C LEU A 377 -8.48 1.45 12.91
N ASP A 378 -8.68 0.15 13.13
CA ASP A 378 -7.81 -0.64 14.00
C ASP A 378 -6.59 -1.19 13.26
N ARG A 379 -5.49 -1.29 14.00
CA ARG A 379 -4.23 -1.83 13.51
C ARG A 379 -4.32 -3.32 13.15
N LEU A 380 -5.21 -4.07 13.80
CA LEU A 380 -5.34 -5.51 13.60
C LEU A 380 -5.71 -5.83 12.15
N SER A 381 -6.75 -5.16 11.67
CA SER A 381 -7.35 -5.31 10.35
C SER A 381 -6.50 -4.66 9.26
N ARG A 382 -5.93 -3.49 9.54
CA ARG A 382 -5.13 -2.71 8.56
C ARG A 382 -3.72 -3.24 8.34
N HIS A 383 -3.11 -3.88 9.34
CA HIS A 383 -1.69 -4.26 9.29
C HIS A 383 -1.41 -5.64 9.87
N THR A 384 -1.80 -5.91 11.12
CA THR A 384 -1.32 -7.09 11.87
C THR A 384 -1.64 -8.39 11.15
N HIS A 385 -2.86 -8.58 10.64
CA HIS A 385 -3.27 -9.82 9.99
C HIS A 385 -2.55 -10.11 8.66
N MET A 386 -2.10 -9.08 7.95
CA MET A 386 -1.44 -9.22 6.66
C MET A 386 0.09 -9.32 6.78
N CYS A 387 0.69 -8.73 7.81
CA CYS A 387 2.12 -8.84 8.03
C CYS A 387 2.48 -10.15 8.73
N SER A 388 3.35 -10.97 8.11
CA SER A 388 3.72 -12.29 8.65
C SER A 388 4.37 -12.20 10.03
N SER A 389 5.24 -11.21 10.25
CA SER A 389 5.92 -11.02 11.54
C SER A 389 4.97 -10.53 12.64
N CYS A 390 4.09 -9.57 12.35
CA CYS A 390 3.13 -9.07 13.35
C CYS A 390 2.04 -10.11 13.65
N SER A 391 1.53 -10.80 12.63
CA SER A 391 0.56 -11.88 12.79
C SER A 391 1.12 -13.01 13.66
N GLN A 392 2.37 -13.43 13.40
CA GLN A 392 3.03 -14.45 14.20
C GLN A 392 3.26 -13.98 15.64
N ALA A 393 3.78 -12.77 15.85
CA ALA A 393 3.99 -12.20 17.18
C ALA A 393 2.67 -12.09 17.96
N TYR A 394 1.59 -11.67 17.30
CA TYR A 394 0.25 -11.61 17.86
C TYR A 394 -0.25 -12.98 18.31
N GLN A 395 -0.14 -14.00 17.45
CA GLN A 395 -0.55 -15.37 17.77
C GLN A 395 0.25 -15.96 18.93
N VAL A 396 1.58 -15.77 18.94
CA VAL A 396 2.45 -16.22 20.03
C VAL A 396 2.05 -15.55 21.34
N THR A 397 1.86 -14.23 21.32
CA THR A 397 1.46 -13.47 22.51
C THR A 397 0.10 -13.91 23.03
N ASN A 398 -0.87 -14.18 22.14
CA ASN A 398 -2.18 -14.67 22.53
C ASN A 398 -2.12 -16.08 23.15
N LYS A 399 -1.31 -16.99 22.57
CA LYS A 399 -1.06 -18.33 23.15
C LYS A 399 -0.36 -18.25 24.51
N LEU A 400 0.63 -17.38 24.65
CA LEU A 400 1.32 -17.15 25.93
C LEU A 400 0.33 -16.65 27.00
N LYS A 401 -0.55 -15.71 26.67
CA LYS A 401 -1.60 -15.25 27.57
C LYS A 401 -2.50 -16.40 28.02
N GLN A 402 -3.06 -17.15 27.06
CA GLN A 402 -3.98 -18.26 27.35
C GLN A 402 -3.30 -19.35 28.20
N GLY A 403 -2.06 -19.70 27.87
CA GLY A 403 -1.26 -20.65 28.63
C GLY A 403 -0.96 -20.18 30.05
N ALA A 404 -0.55 -18.92 30.21
CA ALA A 404 -0.28 -18.32 31.52
C ALA A 404 -1.53 -18.28 32.42
N ILE A 405 -2.70 -17.96 31.85
CA ILE A 405 -3.99 -18.04 32.58
C ILE A 405 -4.29 -19.48 33.01
N GLY A 406 -4.12 -20.45 32.11
CA GLY A 406 -4.33 -21.87 32.43
C GLY A 406 -3.41 -22.36 33.55
N VAL A 407 -2.13 -21.99 33.50
CA VAL A 407 -1.13 -22.29 34.55
C VAL A 407 -1.51 -21.62 35.87
N ALA A 408 -1.95 -20.36 35.86
CA ALA A 408 -2.40 -19.65 37.05
C ALA A 408 -3.57 -20.36 37.73
N ILE A 409 -4.57 -20.80 36.95
CA ILE A 409 -5.74 -21.54 37.45
C ILE A 409 -5.31 -22.89 38.03
N ALA A 410 -4.46 -23.65 37.33
CA ALA A 410 -3.99 -24.95 37.80
C ALA A 410 -3.17 -24.84 39.10
N LEU A 411 -2.29 -23.83 39.20
CA LEU A 411 -1.50 -23.57 40.40
C LEU A 411 -2.36 -23.07 41.57
N ALA A 412 -3.39 -22.27 41.30
CA ALA A 412 -4.36 -21.87 42.31
C ALA A 412 -5.15 -23.08 42.85
N ALA A 413 -5.56 -24.00 41.98
CA ALA A 413 -6.20 -25.25 42.39
C ALA A 413 -5.24 -26.13 43.22
N LEU A 414 -3.97 -26.23 42.82
CA LEU A 414 -2.94 -26.96 43.57
C LEU A 414 -2.69 -26.34 44.95
N ALA A 415 -2.72 -25.01 45.06
CA ALA A 415 -2.56 -24.31 46.34
C ALA A 415 -3.71 -24.62 47.31
N ILE A 416 -4.92 -24.82 46.80
CA ILE A 416 -6.09 -25.24 47.61
C ILE A 416 -5.96 -26.71 48.04
N ALA A 417 -5.35 -27.55 47.21
CA ALA A 417 -5.21 -28.98 47.44
C ALA A 417 -3.96 -29.39 48.24
N THR A 418 -3.09 -28.44 48.59
CA THR A 418 -1.83 -28.69 49.31
C THR A 418 -1.73 -27.77 50.51
N ASP A 419 -0.88 -28.13 51.48
CA ASP A 419 -0.69 -27.38 52.71
C ASP A 419 0.75 -26.87 52.88
N GLY A 420 0.91 -25.90 53.78
CA GLY A 420 2.20 -25.39 54.22
C GLY A 420 3.04 -24.75 53.11
N PHE A 421 4.30 -25.18 53.00
CA PHE A 421 5.25 -24.59 52.07
C PHE A 421 4.87 -24.79 50.59
N ALA A 422 4.32 -25.96 50.26
CA ALA A 422 3.88 -26.28 48.90
C ALA A 422 2.73 -25.36 48.45
N SER A 423 1.76 -25.12 49.33
CA SER A 423 0.66 -24.16 49.08
C SER A 423 1.19 -22.75 48.81
N THR A 424 2.10 -22.28 49.66
CA THR A 424 2.70 -20.93 49.53
C THR A 424 3.45 -20.76 48.20
N MET A 425 4.23 -21.77 47.80
CA MET A 425 4.92 -21.78 46.50
C MET A 425 3.93 -21.77 45.33
N ALA A 426 2.87 -22.58 45.39
CA ALA A 426 1.86 -22.66 44.35
C ALA A 426 1.11 -21.32 44.19
N VAL A 427 0.79 -20.62 45.29
CA VAL A 427 0.22 -19.25 45.25
C VAL A 427 1.18 -18.27 44.58
N SER A 428 2.45 -18.26 44.98
CA SER A 428 3.45 -17.34 44.41
C SER A 428 3.67 -17.58 42.91
N ALA A 429 3.74 -18.85 42.49
CA ALA A 429 3.86 -19.20 41.09
C ALA A 429 2.58 -18.86 40.29
N SER A 430 1.40 -19.02 40.89
CA SER A 430 0.13 -18.60 40.29
C SER A 430 0.10 -17.09 40.05
N LEU A 431 0.51 -16.29 41.05
CA LEU A 431 0.60 -14.83 40.91
C LEU A 431 1.58 -14.41 39.81
N LEU A 432 2.74 -15.06 39.71
CA LEU A 432 3.70 -14.79 38.64
C LEU A 432 3.11 -15.11 37.25
N ALA A 433 2.35 -16.21 37.14
CA ALA A 433 1.65 -16.56 35.91
C ALA A 433 0.57 -15.52 35.55
N VAL A 434 -0.15 -14.96 36.53
CA VAL A 434 -1.08 -13.83 36.30
C VAL A 434 -0.34 -12.59 35.79
N VAL A 435 0.80 -12.23 36.37
CA VAL A 435 1.63 -11.11 35.90
C VAL A 435 2.08 -11.34 34.46
N LEU A 436 2.54 -12.55 34.13
CA LEU A 436 2.92 -12.91 32.77
C LEU A 436 1.74 -12.77 31.79
N ALA A 437 0.55 -13.22 32.18
CA ALA A 437 -0.67 -13.05 31.36
C ALA A 437 -1.01 -11.56 31.14
N ALA A 438 -0.86 -10.72 32.16
CA ALA A 438 -1.10 -9.28 32.06
C ALA A 438 -0.08 -8.60 31.14
N VAL A 439 1.20 -8.95 31.22
CA VAL A 439 2.25 -8.46 30.31
C VAL A 439 1.95 -8.91 28.87
N ALA A 440 1.56 -10.16 28.66
CA ALA A 440 1.17 -10.66 27.35
C ALA A 440 -0.05 -9.91 26.79
N GLU A 441 -1.06 -9.59 27.62
CA GLU A 441 -2.20 -8.78 27.18
C GLU A 441 -1.77 -7.34 26.81
N GLN A 442 -0.88 -6.71 27.58
CA GLN A 442 -0.35 -5.38 27.25
C GLN A 442 0.41 -5.38 25.91
N VAL A 443 1.16 -6.43 25.60
CA VAL A 443 1.82 -6.58 24.30
C VAL A 443 0.79 -6.86 23.20
N LYS A 444 -0.18 -7.73 23.44
CA LYS A 444 -1.26 -8.09 22.50
C LYS A 444 -2.05 -6.86 22.06
N THR A 445 -2.45 -6.00 23.00
CA THR A 445 -3.20 -4.77 22.70
C THR A 445 -2.44 -3.78 21.81
N LYS A 446 -1.10 -3.83 21.75
CA LYS A 446 -0.32 -3.05 20.77
C LYS A 446 -0.56 -3.48 19.32
N PHE A 447 -0.99 -4.71 19.07
CA PHE A 447 -1.36 -5.20 17.73
C PHE A 447 -2.81 -4.91 17.38
N GLU A 448 -3.65 -4.65 18.38
CA GLU A 448 -5.11 -4.44 18.26
C GLU A 448 -5.52 -2.98 18.41
N ARG A 449 -4.55 -2.07 18.52
CA ARG A 449 -4.81 -0.65 18.80
C ARG A 449 -5.83 -0.09 17.80
N SER A 450 -7.02 0.22 18.31
CA SER A 450 -8.00 1.02 17.60
C SER A 450 -7.64 2.48 17.76
N TYR A 451 -7.71 3.23 16.67
CA TYR A 451 -7.70 4.68 16.79
C TYR A 451 -9.08 5.14 17.32
N SER A 452 -9.15 5.49 18.60
CA SER A 452 -10.24 6.29 19.16
C SER A 452 -9.66 7.65 19.52
N ARG A 453 -10.23 8.73 18.98
CA ARG A 453 -9.91 10.09 19.43
C ARG A 453 -10.32 10.16 20.91
N HIS A 454 -9.35 10.32 21.80
CA HIS A 454 -9.61 10.78 23.16
C HIS A 454 -9.76 12.30 23.16
#